data_AF-A0A7H8HZ42-F1
#
_entry.id   AF-A0A7H8HZ42-F1
#
_cell.length_a   1.000
_cell.length_b   1.000
_cell.length_c   1.000
_cell.angle_alpha   90.00
_cell.angle_beta   90.00
_cell.angle_gamma   90.00
#
_symmetry.space_group_name_H-M   'P 1'
#
loop_
_entity.id
_entity.type
_entity.pdbx_description
1 polymer ?
#
loop_
_entity_poly.entity_id
_entity_poly.type
_entity_poly.pdbx_seq_one_letter_code
_entity_poly.pdbx_strand_id
1 'polypeptide(L)'
;MQTQNSPTVVCFRERTFIFWRNTDTGAGGSPRHRSEFGDVVWQEFIDGEWVFPGNPTIYSYETMAFAADGVAAAWSTREDALYIAWQDVTHDVVTRDVAYRASWMKLAKNPKFGYVWEERIGVIPSAAPGATPALVSDGNAIYAAWRNVENDHISWTWSVDGGSWFGPYTLTDRLTSAGPALAALGTSDLVMAWKGAGDDTWIWWSRLRDGVWGEQQAFTDREIHANRPVSLWSPVLG
;
A
#
# COMPACT_ATOMS: atom_id res chain seq x y z
N MET A 1 12.23 -19.84 -2.10
CA MET A 1 11.49 -18.59 -1.90
C MET A 1 12.05 -17.90 -0.68
N GLN A 2 12.97 -16.98 -0.90
CA GLN A 2 13.46 -16.05 0.12
C GLN A 2 12.71 -14.72 -0.03
N THR A 3 12.27 -14.16 1.09
CA THR A 3 11.83 -12.77 1.18
C THR A 3 12.85 -12.00 2.01
N GLN A 4 13.30 -10.85 1.51
CA GLN A 4 14.16 -9.93 2.27
C GLN A 4 13.33 -8.89 3.06
N ASN A 5 12.01 -8.85 2.86
CA ASN A 5 11.11 -7.80 3.34
C ASN A 5 9.94 -8.37 4.18
N SER A 6 9.15 -7.47 4.77
CA SER A 6 7.99 -7.83 5.62
C SER A 6 6.79 -8.26 4.75
N PRO A 7 6.31 -9.52 4.84
CA PRO A 7 5.09 -9.94 4.14
C PRO A 7 3.84 -9.33 4.81
N THR A 8 2.76 -9.17 4.04
CA THR A 8 1.46 -8.75 4.57
C THR A 8 0.49 -9.92 4.54
N VAL A 9 -0.11 -10.24 5.69
CA VAL A 9 -1.26 -11.16 5.77
C VAL A 9 -2.54 -10.33 5.82
N VAL A 10 -3.51 -10.67 4.97
CA VAL A 10 -4.77 -9.94 4.84
C VAL A 10 -5.93 -10.93 4.92
N CYS A 11 -6.90 -10.64 5.78
CA CYS A 11 -8.18 -11.35 5.82
C CYS A 11 -9.24 -10.52 5.10
N PHE A 12 -9.98 -11.14 4.19
CA PHE A 12 -11.13 -10.53 3.54
C PHE A 12 -12.24 -11.57 3.42
N ARG A 13 -13.38 -11.28 4.06
CA ARG A 13 -14.45 -12.25 4.26
C ARG A 13 -13.89 -13.51 4.93
N GLU A 14 -14.11 -14.68 4.35
CA GLU A 14 -13.62 -15.97 4.86
C GLU A 14 -12.26 -16.37 4.23
N ARG A 15 -11.65 -15.48 3.45
CA ARG A 15 -10.41 -15.74 2.71
C ARG A 15 -9.25 -15.07 3.40
N THR A 16 -8.14 -15.78 3.49
CA THR A 16 -6.88 -15.26 4.05
C THR A 16 -5.80 -15.34 2.99
N PHE A 17 -5.10 -14.23 2.78
CA PHE A 17 -4.04 -14.11 1.79
C PHE A 17 -2.74 -13.70 2.48
N ILE A 18 -1.62 -14.14 1.92
CA ILE A 18 -0.30 -13.60 2.23
C ILE A 18 0.32 -13.04 0.97
N PHE A 19 0.81 -11.81 1.03
CA PHE A 19 1.49 -11.10 -0.05
C PHE A 19 2.94 -10.87 0.34
N TRP A 20 3.87 -11.10 -0.59
CA TRP A 20 5.27 -10.83 -0.34
C TRP A 20 6.04 -10.54 -1.63
N ARG A 21 7.19 -9.91 -1.45
CA ARG A 21 8.18 -9.71 -2.48
C ARG A 21 8.93 -10.99 -2.76
N ASN A 22 8.80 -11.53 -3.97
CA ASN A 22 9.63 -12.65 -4.40
C ASN A 22 10.91 -12.16 -5.08
N THR A 23 12.07 -12.44 -4.48
CA THR A 23 13.38 -12.13 -5.08
C THR A 23 14.07 -13.34 -5.71
N ASP A 24 13.49 -14.55 -5.60
CA ASP A 24 14.09 -15.77 -6.15
C ASP A 24 13.78 -15.91 -7.65
N THR A 25 14.79 -15.68 -8.49
CA THR A 25 14.76 -15.89 -9.95
C THR A 25 15.00 -17.37 -10.32
N GLY A 26 14.18 -18.29 -9.80
CA GLY A 26 14.33 -19.73 -10.05
C GLY A 26 14.55 -20.09 -11.53
N ALA A 27 15.55 -20.94 -11.80
CA ALA A 27 16.15 -21.25 -13.10
C ALA A 27 15.13 -21.54 -14.22
N GLY A 28 15.00 -20.61 -15.18
CA GLY A 28 14.17 -20.78 -16.38
C GLY A 28 13.79 -19.47 -17.07
N GLY A 29 13.83 -18.33 -16.37
CA GLY A 29 13.64 -17.00 -16.94
C GLY A 29 14.93 -16.44 -17.56
N SER A 30 14.79 -15.75 -18.70
CA SER A 30 15.89 -15.18 -19.51
C SER A 30 16.99 -14.47 -18.69
N PRO A 31 18.30 -14.64 -19.00
CA PRO A 31 19.42 -14.13 -18.19
C PRO A 31 19.58 -12.59 -18.14
N ARG A 32 18.64 -11.80 -18.66
CA ARG A 32 18.86 -10.37 -18.97
C ARG A 32 18.36 -9.35 -17.95
N HIS A 33 17.64 -9.75 -16.89
CA HIS A 33 17.29 -8.83 -15.81
C HIS A 33 17.49 -9.51 -14.44
N ARG A 34 18.75 -9.60 -14.02
CA ARG A 34 19.06 -9.69 -12.58
C ARG A 34 18.64 -8.36 -11.97
N SER A 35 17.42 -8.23 -11.48
CA SER A 35 16.98 -6.96 -10.90
C SER A 35 16.97 -7.04 -9.38
N GLU A 36 17.53 -6.02 -8.76
CA GLU A 36 17.44 -5.67 -7.33
C GLU A 36 15.99 -5.37 -6.89
N PHE A 37 15.00 -5.87 -7.64
CA PHE A 37 13.58 -5.54 -7.70
C PHE A 37 12.85 -6.88 -7.97
N GLY A 38 11.89 -7.27 -7.14
CA GLY A 38 11.25 -8.60 -7.18
C GLY A 38 9.72 -8.55 -7.30
N ASP A 39 9.10 -9.57 -7.88
CA ASP A 39 7.68 -9.59 -8.25
C ASP A 39 6.73 -9.62 -7.04
N VAL A 40 5.49 -9.15 -7.25
CA VAL A 40 4.39 -9.34 -6.30
C VAL A 40 3.82 -10.74 -6.44
N VAL A 41 3.93 -11.53 -5.38
CA VAL A 41 3.39 -12.89 -5.32
C VAL A 41 2.46 -13.02 -4.10
N TRP A 42 1.41 -13.83 -4.24
CA TRP A 42 0.54 -14.16 -3.14
C TRP A 42 0.14 -15.63 -3.11
N GLN A 43 -0.26 -16.06 -1.92
CA GLN A 43 -0.89 -17.35 -1.64
C GLN A 43 -2.20 -17.10 -0.90
N GLU A 44 -3.09 -18.07 -1.00
CA GLU A 44 -4.34 -18.12 -0.24
C GLU A 44 -4.28 -19.28 0.74
N PHE A 45 -4.80 -19.07 1.95
CA PHE A 45 -4.95 -20.12 2.94
C PHE A 45 -6.25 -20.88 2.68
N ILE A 46 -6.13 -22.14 2.26
CA ILE A 46 -7.24 -23.02 1.88
C ILE A 46 -7.07 -24.34 2.63
N ASP A 47 -8.08 -24.76 3.37
CA ASP A 47 -8.14 -26.05 4.07
C ASP A 47 -6.91 -26.37 4.94
N GLY A 48 -6.31 -25.36 5.57
CA GLY A 48 -5.16 -25.52 6.46
C GLY A 48 -3.79 -25.32 5.79
N GLU A 49 -3.75 -25.10 4.48
CA GLU A 49 -2.52 -25.00 3.69
C GLU A 49 -2.43 -23.69 2.93
N TRP A 50 -1.21 -23.22 2.66
CA TRP A 50 -0.97 -22.06 1.80
C TRP A 50 -0.82 -22.49 0.35
N VAL A 51 -1.78 -22.13 -0.49
CA VAL A 51 -1.89 -22.58 -1.88
C VAL A 51 -1.69 -21.41 -2.83
N PHE A 52 -0.94 -21.63 -3.92
CA PHE A 52 -0.88 -20.67 -5.02
C PHE A 52 -2.18 -20.74 -5.83
N PRO A 53 -2.99 -19.67 -5.90
CA PRO A 53 -4.15 -19.65 -6.80
C PRO A 53 -3.70 -19.80 -8.27
N GLY A 54 -4.58 -20.25 -9.16
CA GLY A 54 -4.23 -20.68 -10.53
C GLY A 54 -3.48 -19.66 -11.41
N ASN A 55 -3.47 -18.37 -11.05
CA ASN A 55 -2.57 -17.38 -11.60
C ASN A 55 -2.09 -16.45 -10.46
N PRO A 56 -1.10 -16.87 -9.66
CA PRO A 56 -0.73 -16.22 -8.39
C PRO A 56 0.30 -15.09 -8.57
N THR A 57 0.59 -14.76 -9.83
CA THR A 57 1.66 -13.86 -10.24
C THR A 57 1.05 -12.82 -11.15
N ILE A 58 1.25 -11.56 -10.81
CA ILE A 58 0.97 -10.48 -11.76
C ILE A 58 2.20 -10.33 -12.65
N TYR A 59 2.13 -10.82 -13.88
CA TYR A 59 3.18 -10.60 -14.88
C TYR A 59 3.06 -9.18 -15.46
N SER A 60 4.13 -8.40 -15.44
CA SER A 60 4.33 -7.36 -16.44
C SER A 60 5.57 -7.67 -17.28
N TYR A 61 5.45 -7.46 -18.58
CA TYR A 61 6.60 -7.42 -19.49
C TYR A 61 7.48 -6.17 -19.26
N GLU A 62 7.04 -5.27 -18.39
CA GLU A 62 7.68 -4.01 -18.03
C GLU A 62 7.62 -3.85 -16.50
N THR A 63 8.59 -4.42 -15.79
CA THR A 63 9.02 -4.02 -14.42
C THR A 63 7.88 -3.74 -13.44
N MET A 64 7.41 -4.80 -12.76
CA MET A 64 6.60 -4.68 -11.56
C MET A 64 7.36 -5.28 -10.41
N ALA A 65 7.77 -4.45 -9.47
CA ALA A 65 8.54 -4.93 -8.34
C ALA A 65 8.15 -4.28 -7.03
N PHE A 66 8.07 -5.07 -5.96
CA PHE A 66 8.08 -4.53 -4.61
C PHE A 66 9.40 -3.78 -4.38
N ALA A 67 9.33 -2.48 -4.18
CA ALA A 67 10.46 -1.73 -3.65
C ALA A 67 10.47 -1.69 -2.10
N ALA A 68 9.34 -1.97 -1.43
CA ALA A 68 9.18 -1.88 0.04
C ALA A 68 8.51 -3.11 0.71
N ASP A 69 8.31 -2.99 2.03
CA ASP A 69 7.84 -3.95 3.02
C ASP A 69 6.35 -4.35 2.90
N GLY A 70 5.98 -5.04 1.82
CA GLY A 70 4.65 -5.64 1.67
C GLY A 70 3.59 -4.70 1.09
N VAL A 71 2.33 -5.12 1.10
CA VAL A 71 1.18 -4.34 0.59
C VAL A 71 0.43 -3.68 1.73
N ALA A 72 -0.17 -2.52 1.48
CA ALA A 72 -1.30 -2.04 2.26
C ALA A 72 -2.60 -2.64 1.74
N ALA A 73 -3.60 -2.75 2.61
CA ALA A 73 -4.88 -3.35 2.30
C ALA A 73 -6.03 -2.54 2.91
N ALA A 74 -7.13 -2.39 2.18
CA ALA A 74 -8.37 -1.77 2.67
C ALA A 74 -9.60 -2.48 2.10
N TRP A 75 -10.60 -2.69 2.94
CA TRP A 75 -11.90 -3.24 2.53
C TRP A 75 -12.89 -2.10 2.29
N SER A 76 -13.39 -1.97 1.06
CA SER A 76 -14.59 -1.18 0.75
C SER A 76 -15.84 -1.99 1.05
N THR A 77 -16.61 -1.59 2.08
CA THR A 77 -17.92 -2.19 2.38
C THR A 77 -18.95 -1.88 1.29
N ARG A 78 -18.87 -0.68 0.70
CA ARG A 78 -19.75 -0.22 -0.39
C ARG A 78 -19.62 -1.07 -1.65
N GLU A 79 -18.40 -1.39 -2.06
CA GLU A 79 -18.15 -2.22 -3.25
C GLU A 79 -18.02 -3.71 -2.93
N ASP A 80 -17.95 -4.02 -1.64
CA ASP A 80 -17.64 -5.35 -1.16
C ASP A 80 -16.37 -5.91 -1.82
N ALA A 81 -15.31 -5.14 -1.72
CA ALA A 81 -14.06 -5.41 -2.41
C ALA A 81 -12.85 -5.13 -1.52
N LEU A 82 -11.82 -5.96 -1.68
CA LEU A 82 -10.52 -5.76 -1.06
C LEU A 82 -9.60 -5.03 -2.04
N TYR A 83 -9.06 -3.89 -1.61
CA TYR A 83 -8.02 -3.16 -2.30
C TYR A 83 -6.68 -3.45 -1.67
N ILE A 84 -5.66 -3.59 -2.50
CA ILE A 84 -4.26 -3.58 -2.07
C ILE A 84 -3.49 -2.50 -2.82
N ALA A 85 -2.48 -1.92 -2.18
CA ALA A 85 -1.55 -1.00 -2.83
C ALA A 85 -0.12 -1.24 -2.35
N TRP A 86 0.84 -0.96 -3.23
CA TRP A 86 2.26 -1.14 -2.95
C TRP A 86 3.10 -0.07 -3.65
N GLN A 87 4.33 0.10 -3.16
CA GLN A 87 5.35 0.86 -3.86
C GLN A 87 5.94 -0.03 -4.96
N ASP A 88 5.83 0.47 -6.19
CA ASP A 88 6.33 -0.15 -7.40
C ASP A 88 7.47 0.70 -7.99
N VAL A 89 8.35 0.08 -8.76
CA VAL A 89 9.46 0.73 -9.48
C VAL A 89 9.27 0.57 -10.97
N THR A 90 9.29 1.69 -11.68
CA THR A 90 9.47 1.72 -13.13
C THR A 90 10.92 1.99 -13.46
N HIS A 91 11.50 1.17 -14.32
CA HIS A 91 12.86 1.36 -14.80
C HIS A 91 12.84 1.69 -16.29
N ASP A 92 13.33 2.86 -16.65
CA ASP A 92 13.56 3.17 -18.06
C ASP A 92 14.76 2.35 -18.56
N VAL A 93 14.50 1.44 -19.50
CA VAL A 93 15.52 0.50 -20.02
C VAL A 93 16.64 1.23 -20.78
N VAL A 94 16.38 2.44 -21.26
CA VAL A 94 17.31 3.26 -22.05
C VAL A 94 18.12 4.20 -21.16
N THR A 95 17.47 4.96 -20.27
CA THR A 95 18.15 5.95 -19.42
C THR A 95 18.67 5.36 -18.11
N ARG A 96 18.17 4.17 -17.72
CA ARG A 96 18.38 3.56 -16.39
C ARG A 96 17.81 4.36 -15.23
N ASP A 97 16.92 5.32 -15.52
CA ASP A 97 16.23 6.06 -14.48
C ASP A 97 15.25 5.15 -13.76
N VAL A 98 15.30 5.21 -12.43
CA VAL A 98 14.38 4.53 -11.53
C VAL A 98 13.37 5.55 -11.04
N ALA A 99 12.11 5.32 -11.33
CA ALA A 99 11.01 6.10 -10.76
C ALA A 99 10.13 5.20 -9.90
N TYR A 100 9.65 5.75 -8.79
CA TYR A 100 8.74 5.07 -7.88
C TYR A 100 7.30 5.47 -8.20
N ARG A 101 6.38 4.51 -8.13
CA ARG A 101 4.94 4.76 -8.25
C ARG A 101 4.16 3.99 -7.18
N ALA A 102 2.96 4.46 -6.86
CA ALA A 102 2.00 3.65 -6.11
C ALA A 102 1.10 2.88 -7.09
N SER A 103 1.22 1.55 -7.07
CA SER A 103 0.38 0.63 -7.84
C SER A 103 -0.68 0.03 -6.92
N TRP A 104 -1.84 -0.34 -7.48
CA TRP A 104 -2.94 -0.92 -6.73
C TRP A 104 -3.69 -1.98 -7.53
N MET A 105 -4.36 -2.88 -6.79
CA MET A 105 -5.24 -3.90 -7.34
C MET A 105 -6.47 -4.13 -6.47
N LYS A 106 -7.55 -4.60 -7.10
CA LYS A 106 -8.81 -4.97 -6.44
C LYS A 106 -9.17 -6.45 -6.58
N LEU A 107 -9.61 -7.05 -5.48
CA LEU A 107 -10.34 -8.32 -5.42
C LEU A 107 -11.83 -8.03 -5.22
N ALA A 108 -12.66 -8.40 -6.20
CA ALA A 108 -14.09 -8.11 -6.16
C ALA A 108 -14.93 -9.26 -6.73
N LYS A 109 -16.24 -9.21 -6.47
CA LYS A 109 -17.20 -10.24 -6.87
C LYS A 109 -17.37 -10.28 -8.39
N ASN A 110 -17.06 -11.43 -8.99
CA ASN A 110 -17.39 -11.78 -10.36
C ASN A 110 -18.61 -12.74 -10.37
N PRO A 111 -19.62 -12.51 -11.23
CA PRO A 111 -20.82 -13.34 -11.27
C PRO A 111 -20.58 -14.82 -11.60
N LYS A 112 -19.50 -15.16 -12.30
CA LYS A 112 -19.19 -16.51 -12.76
C LYS A 112 -18.17 -17.23 -11.88
N PHE A 113 -17.20 -16.48 -11.33
CA PHE A 113 -16.02 -17.06 -10.69
C PHE A 113 -15.89 -16.72 -9.20
N GLY A 114 -16.90 -16.06 -8.61
CA GLY A 114 -16.79 -15.57 -7.23
C GLY A 114 -15.80 -14.40 -7.14
N TYR A 115 -15.09 -14.26 -6.03
CA TYR A 115 -14.13 -13.15 -5.88
C TYR A 115 -12.85 -13.41 -6.67
N VAL A 116 -12.55 -12.52 -7.61
CA VAL A 116 -11.35 -12.59 -8.46
C VAL A 116 -10.57 -11.29 -8.39
N TRP A 117 -9.24 -11.41 -8.40
CA TRP A 117 -8.35 -10.27 -8.59
C TRP A 117 -8.55 -9.72 -10.00
N GLU A 118 -8.54 -8.40 -10.14
CA GLU A 118 -8.54 -7.79 -11.45
C GLU A 118 -7.25 -8.10 -12.22
N GLU A 119 -7.34 -8.22 -13.54
CA GLU A 119 -6.20 -8.57 -14.39
C GLU A 119 -5.26 -7.38 -14.63
N ARG A 120 -5.77 -6.15 -14.50
CA ARG A 120 -5.03 -4.92 -14.79
C ARG A 120 -4.70 -4.17 -13.51
N ILE A 121 -3.43 -3.91 -13.29
CA ILE A 121 -2.94 -3.04 -12.21
C ILE A 121 -3.31 -1.59 -12.50
N GLY A 122 -3.88 -0.93 -11.49
CA GLY A 122 -4.07 0.51 -11.50
C GLY A 122 -2.86 1.24 -10.91
N VAL A 123 -2.74 2.52 -11.24
CA VAL A 123 -1.70 3.41 -10.71
C VAL A 123 -2.39 4.59 -10.04
N ILE A 124 -1.91 4.99 -8.86
CA ILE A 124 -2.31 6.27 -8.26
C ILE A 124 -1.51 7.36 -8.98
N PRO A 125 -2.17 8.28 -9.71
CA PRO A 125 -1.48 9.28 -10.52
C PRO A 125 -0.55 10.16 -9.68
N SER A 126 0.67 10.39 -10.18
CA SER A 126 1.67 11.25 -9.56
C SER A 126 2.11 10.86 -8.14
N ALA A 127 1.73 9.68 -7.64
CA ALA A 127 2.21 9.18 -6.37
C ALA A 127 3.61 8.58 -6.54
N ALA A 128 4.62 9.17 -5.89
CA ALA A 128 5.99 8.67 -5.84
C ALA A 128 6.36 8.26 -4.39
N PRO A 129 5.79 7.15 -3.89
CA PRO A 129 6.01 6.74 -2.52
C PRO A 129 7.45 6.27 -2.30
N GLY A 130 8.03 6.60 -1.16
CA GLY A 130 9.34 6.11 -0.70
C GLY A 130 9.26 4.85 0.16
N ALA A 131 8.06 4.41 0.54
CA ALA A 131 7.77 3.20 1.32
C ALA A 131 6.37 2.67 0.94
N THR A 132 5.93 1.53 1.48
CA THR A 132 4.56 1.04 1.29
C THR A 132 3.54 2.13 1.65
N PRO A 133 2.59 2.49 0.76
CA PRO A 133 1.52 3.43 1.07
C PRO A 133 0.63 2.93 2.21
N ALA A 134 -0.13 3.81 2.85
CA ALA A 134 -1.27 3.47 3.69
C ALA A 134 -2.55 3.44 2.84
N LEU A 135 -3.46 2.52 3.15
CA LEU A 135 -4.81 2.50 2.59
C LEU A 135 -5.85 2.41 3.71
N VAL A 136 -6.99 3.07 3.52
CA VAL A 136 -8.17 2.90 4.39
C VAL A 136 -9.46 3.13 3.59
N SER A 137 -10.54 2.46 3.97
CA SER A 137 -11.89 2.84 3.53
C SER A 137 -12.67 3.43 4.69
N ASP A 138 -13.43 4.49 4.43
CA ASP A 138 -14.40 5.06 5.36
C ASP A 138 -15.84 4.56 5.12
N GLY A 139 -15.98 3.54 4.24
CA GLY A 139 -17.25 3.01 3.77
C GLY A 139 -17.83 3.72 2.54
N ASN A 140 -17.36 4.91 2.17
CA ASN A 140 -17.83 5.64 0.99
C ASN A 140 -16.76 5.79 -0.09
N ALA A 141 -15.50 5.97 0.32
CA ALA A 141 -14.33 6.14 -0.50
C ALA A 141 -13.17 5.27 0.01
N ILE A 142 -12.15 5.10 -0.84
CA ILE A 142 -10.83 4.62 -0.45
C ILE A 142 -9.90 5.82 -0.38
N TYR A 143 -9.08 5.88 0.67
CA TYR A 143 -8.05 6.88 0.87
C TYR A 143 -6.68 6.22 0.84
N ALA A 144 -5.71 6.94 0.29
CA ALA A 144 -4.31 6.56 0.31
C ALA A 144 -3.46 7.70 0.87
N ALA A 145 -2.41 7.35 1.62
CA ALA A 145 -1.38 8.30 2.02
C ALA A 145 0.00 7.66 1.96
N TRP A 146 1.03 8.44 1.66
CA TRP A 146 2.38 7.93 1.53
C TRP A 146 3.42 8.98 1.91
N ARG A 147 4.60 8.48 2.30
CA ARG A 147 5.83 9.28 2.35
C ARG A 147 6.33 9.50 0.93
N ASN A 148 6.59 10.73 0.54
CA ASN A 148 7.23 11.05 -0.74
C ASN A 148 8.70 10.67 -0.71
N VAL A 149 9.15 10.00 -1.77
CA VAL A 149 10.55 9.54 -1.88
C VAL A 149 11.57 10.68 -1.95
N GLU A 150 11.17 11.85 -2.45
CA GLU A 150 12.07 12.97 -2.76
C GLU A 150 12.34 13.91 -1.59
N ASN A 151 11.41 14.00 -0.63
CA ASN A 151 11.42 15.04 0.41
C ASN A 151 10.80 14.61 1.75
N ASP A 152 10.40 13.35 1.90
CA ASP A 152 9.79 12.80 3.12
C ASP A 152 8.48 13.47 3.57
N HIS A 153 7.90 14.38 2.79
CA HIS A 153 6.55 14.89 3.05
C HIS A 153 5.51 13.79 2.94
N ILE A 154 4.38 13.98 3.60
CA ILE A 154 3.24 13.09 3.46
C ILE A 154 2.32 13.64 2.38
N SER A 155 2.05 12.83 1.35
CA SER A 155 1.00 13.11 0.38
C SER A 155 -0.17 12.16 0.58
N TRP A 156 -1.36 12.60 0.19
CA TRP A 156 -2.58 11.79 0.30
C TRP A 156 -3.52 12.05 -0.88
N THR A 157 -4.38 11.07 -1.14
CA THR A 157 -5.47 11.17 -2.12
C THR A 157 -6.64 10.27 -1.70
N TRP A 158 -7.71 10.30 -2.47
CA TRP A 158 -8.85 9.41 -2.33
C TRP A 158 -9.44 9.02 -3.69
N SER A 159 -10.33 8.03 -3.66
CA SER A 159 -11.11 7.56 -4.79
C SER A 159 -12.51 7.16 -4.30
N VAL A 160 -13.55 7.63 -5.01
CA VAL A 160 -14.96 7.38 -4.65
C VAL A 160 -15.52 6.13 -5.34
N ASP A 161 -14.87 5.68 -6.41
CA ASP A 161 -15.19 4.46 -7.19
C ASP A 161 -14.10 3.37 -7.01
N GLY A 162 -13.13 3.64 -6.13
CA GLY A 162 -11.95 2.83 -5.89
C GLY A 162 -11.04 2.59 -7.10
N GLY A 163 -11.28 3.24 -8.25
CA GLY A 163 -10.56 3.01 -9.50
C GLY A 163 -9.98 4.28 -10.13
N SER A 164 -10.66 5.40 -9.95
CA SER A 164 -10.26 6.72 -10.39
C SER A 164 -9.84 7.54 -9.17
N TRP A 165 -8.57 7.91 -9.11
CA TRP A 165 -8.00 8.66 -7.99
C TRP A 165 -7.99 10.15 -8.27
N PHE A 166 -8.30 10.95 -7.26
CA PHE A 166 -8.09 12.39 -7.32
C PHE A 166 -6.58 12.72 -7.35
N GLY A 167 -6.25 13.93 -7.81
CA GLY A 167 -4.88 14.43 -7.74
C GLY A 167 -4.40 14.48 -6.29
N PRO A 168 -3.13 14.11 -6.02
CA PRO A 168 -2.62 14.07 -4.65
C PRO A 168 -2.43 15.47 -4.06
N TYR A 169 -2.66 15.59 -2.75
CA TYR A 169 -2.34 16.76 -1.95
C TYR A 169 -1.14 16.46 -1.07
N THR A 170 -0.12 17.32 -1.10
CA THR A 170 1.07 17.22 -0.24
C THR A 170 0.89 18.07 1.01
N LEU A 171 1.10 17.46 2.18
CA LEU A 171 1.14 18.15 3.46
C LEU A 171 2.57 18.64 3.72
N THR A 172 2.84 19.90 3.35
CA THR A 172 4.18 20.50 3.38
C THR A 172 4.64 20.94 4.78
N ASP A 173 3.80 20.81 5.79
CA ASP A 173 4.07 21.18 7.18
C ASP A 173 4.61 20.01 8.04
N ARG A 174 4.64 18.80 7.48
CA ARG A 174 5.02 17.57 8.20
C ARG A 174 5.86 16.64 7.34
N LEU A 175 6.73 15.89 8.01
CA LEU A 175 7.66 14.94 7.42
C LEU A 175 7.57 13.60 8.14
N THR A 176 7.88 12.50 7.45
CA THR A 176 7.88 11.15 8.05
C THR A 176 9.09 10.31 7.64
N SER A 177 9.70 9.58 8.57
CA SER A 177 10.81 8.66 8.26
C SER A 177 10.36 7.26 7.82
N ALA A 178 9.04 7.01 7.76
CA ALA A 178 8.43 5.74 7.33
C ALA A 178 7.09 6.00 6.61
N GLY A 179 6.46 4.96 6.07
CA GLY A 179 5.07 5.06 5.60
C GLY A 179 4.13 5.48 6.75
N PRO A 180 3.18 6.40 6.52
CA PRO A 180 2.19 6.76 7.53
C PRO A 180 1.22 5.59 7.77
N ALA A 181 0.38 5.72 8.81
CA ALA A 181 -0.76 4.86 9.05
C ALA A 181 -2.06 5.66 8.91
N LEU A 182 -3.13 5.02 8.42
CA LEU A 182 -4.47 5.60 8.32
C LEU A 182 -5.49 4.72 9.03
N ALA A 183 -6.48 5.34 9.66
CA ALA A 183 -7.69 4.68 10.12
C ALA A 183 -8.91 5.59 9.92
N ALA A 184 -10.07 4.98 9.65
CA ALA A 184 -11.33 5.69 9.56
C ALA A 184 -11.99 5.73 10.95
N LEU A 185 -12.50 6.89 11.33
CA LEU A 185 -13.32 7.08 12.52
C LEU A 185 -14.82 7.17 12.16
N GLY A 186 -15.10 7.47 10.90
CA GLY A 186 -16.42 7.64 10.32
C GLY A 186 -16.29 7.99 8.83
N THR A 187 -17.42 8.20 8.16
CA THR A 187 -17.43 8.71 6.78
C THR A 187 -16.81 10.11 6.73
N SER A 188 -15.82 10.30 5.84
CA SER A 188 -15.03 11.52 5.68
C SER A 188 -14.27 11.98 6.94
N ASP A 189 -14.02 11.07 7.88
CA ASP A 189 -13.35 11.33 9.15
C ASP A 189 -12.27 10.29 9.39
N LEU A 190 -11.01 10.73 9.28
CA LEU A 190 -9.85 9.85 9.34
C LEU A 190 -8.87 10.34 10.42
N VAL A 191 -8.10 9.41 10.95
CA VAL A 191 -6.88 9.71 11.70
C VAL A 191 -5.68 9.19 10.92
N MET A 192 -4.63 9.99 10.88
CA MET A 192 -3.32 9.60 10.37
C MET A 192 -2.32 9.66 11.50
N ALA A 193 -1.43 8.67 11.59
CA ALA A 193 -0.30 8.68 12.50
C ALA A 193 1.00 8.38 11.74
N TRP A 194 2.10 8.98 12.17
CA TRP A 194 3.40 8.81 11.50
C TRP A 194 4.56 9.00 12.47
N LYS A 195 5.73 8.54 12.05
CA LYS A 195 6.99 8.73 12.76
C LYS A 195 7.73 9.92 12.15
N GLY A 196 8.12 10.91 12.95
CA GLY A 196 8.89 12.08 12.49
C GLY A 196 10.14 11.73 11.67
N ALA A 197 10.57 12.64 10.79
CA ALA A 197 11.73 12.45 9.91
C ALA A 197 13.05 12.98 10.52
N GLY A 198 14.18 12.48 10.03
CA GLY A 198 15.50 12.89 10.52
C GLY A 198 15.68 12.61 12.01
N ASP A 199 16.06 13.64 12.78
CA ASP A 199 16.31 13.55 14.22
C ASP A 199 15.03 13.63 15.07
N ASP A 200 13.86 13.90 14.48
CA ASP A 200 12.58 13.94 15.20
C ASP A 200 12.14 12.51 15.55
N THR A 201 12.26 12.10 16.81
CA THR A 201 11.93 10.74 17.29
C THR A 201 10.45 10.56 17.65
N TRP A 202 9.62 11.59 17.54
CA TRP A 202 8.24 11.54 18.02
C TRP A 202 7.31 10.82 17.06
N ILE A 203 6.25 10.28 17.65
CA ILE A 203 5.08 9.83 16.90
C ILE A 203 4.07 10.98 16.88
N TRP A 204 3.68 11.33 15.68
CA TRP A 204 2.72 12.38 15.41
C TRP A 204 1.41 11.78 14.94
N TRP A 205 0.35 12.54 15.10
CA TRP A 205 -0.93 12.25 14.50
C TRP A 205 -1.67 13.52 14.10
N SER A 206 -2.65 13.37 13.21
CA SER A 206 -3.57 14.43 12.81
C SER A 206 -4.88 13.81 12.38
N ARG A 207 -5.96 14.59 12.39
CA ARG A 207 -7.31 14.15 12.02
C ARG A 207 -7.80 14.92 10.81
N LEU A 208 -8.38 14.20 9.86
CA LEU A 208 -9.10 14.73 8.72
C LEU A 208 -10.55 14.98 9.14
N ARG A 209 -11.04 16.21 8.98
CA ARG A 209 -12.47 16.54 9.10
C ARG A 209 -12.84 17.53 8.02
N ASP A 210 -14.02 17.36 7.42
CA ASP A 210 -14.51 18.24 6.36
C ASP A 210 -13.53 18.40 5.19
N GLY A 211 -12.77 17.33 4.88
CA GLY A 211 -11.76 17.31 3.82
C GLY A 211 -10.45 18.04 4.15
N VAL A 212 -10.25 18.47 5.39
CA VAL A 212 -9.05 19.21 5.82
C VAL A 212 -8.34 18.50 6.98
N TRP A 213 -7.03 18.29 6.83
CA TRP A 213 -6.18 17.80 7.91
C TRP A 213 -5.93 18.91 8.92
N GLY A 214 -6.15 18.63 10.21
CA GLY A 214 -5.81 19.56 11.27
C GLY A 214 -4.30 19.70 11.50
N GLU A 215 -3.95 20.48 12.52
CA GLU A 215 -2.58 20.56 13.03
C GLU A 215 -2.07 19.18 13.46
N GLN A 216 -0.75 19.00 13.41
CA GLN A 216 -0.09 17.80 13.92
C GLN A 216 0.01 17.85 15.44
N GLN A 217 -0.25 16.71 16.08
CA GLN A 217 -0.17 16.54 17.52
C GLN A 217 0.84 15.42 17.84
N ALA A 218 1.76 15.70 18.76
CA ALA A 218 2.73 14.69 19.21
C ALA A 218 2.10 13.81 20.29
N PHE A 219 2.37 12.52 20.23
CA PHE A 219 2.26 11.67 21.41
C PHE A 219 3.50 11.87 22.28
N THR A 220 3.44 12.80 23.22
CA THR A 220 4.61 13.25 24.01
C THR A 220 5.14 12.20 25.00
N ASP A 221 4.48 11.04 25.12
CA ASP A 221 4.82 9.96 26.04
C ASP A 221 5.44 8.73 25.35
N ARG A 222 5.57 8.74 24.01
CA ARG A 222 6.08 7.61 23.23
C ARG A 222 7.02 8.07 22.13
N GLU A 223 8.23 7.51 22.11
CA GLU A 223 9.28 7.84 21.14
C GLU A 223 9.80 6.58 20.46
N ILE A 224 10.25 6.71 19.22
CA ILE A 224 10.86 5.61 18.47
C ILE A 224 12.18 6.10 17.85
N HIS A 225 13.29 5.48 18.23
CA HIS A 225 14.63 5.79 17.68
C HIS A 225 14.98 4.97 16.42
N ALA A 226 13.96 4.45 15.75
CA ALA A 226 14.08 3.63 14.55
C ALA A 226 13.08 4.08 13.49
N ASN A 227 13.44 3.93 12.22
CA ASN A 227 12.57 4.26 11.09
C ASN A 227 11.60 3.09 10.85
N ARG A 228 10.56 3.02 11.69
CA ARG A 228 9.53 1.98 11.65
C ARG A 228 8.17 2.59 11.28
N PRO A 229 7.35 1.89 10.48
CA PRO A 229 5.99 2.32 10.21
C PRO A 229 5.16 2.28 11.51
N VAL A 230 4.18 3.18 11.58
CA VAL A 230 3.11 3.11 12.57
C VAL A 230 2.02 2.19 12.01
N SER A 231 1.25 1.54 12.86
CA SER A 231 0.03 0.83 12.46
C SER A 231 -1.17 1.40 13.21
N LEU A 232 -2.30 1.45 12.51
CA LEU A 232 -3.60 1.78 13.07
C LEU A 232 -4.57 0.67 12.67
N TRP A 233 -5.54 0.42 13.54
CA TRP A 233 -6.62 -0.52 13.28
C TRP A 233 -7.95 0.23 13.37
N SER A 234 -8.79 0.02 12.37
CA SER A 234 -10.19 0.44 12.39
C SER A 234 -11.07 -0.81 12.36
N PRO A 235 -12.11 -0.91 13.20
CA PRO A 235 -13.17 -1.85 12.94
C PRO A 235 -13.85 -1.48 11.61
N VAL A 236 -14.36 -2.48 10.90
CA VAL A 236 -15.22 -2.25 9.74
C VAL A 236 -16.47 -1.53 10.24
N LEU A 237 -16.68 -0.30 9.78
CA LEU A 237 -17.91 0.44 10.05
C LEU A 237 -19.03 -0.27 9.26
N GLY A 238 -19.89 -0.97 10.00
CA GLY A 238 -21.03 -1.73 9.49
C GLY A 238 -22.27 -0.87 9.26
#